data_AF-F3CFM3-F1
#
_entry.id   AF-F3CFM3-F1
#
_cell.length_a   1.000
_cell.length_b   1.000
_cell.length_c   1.000
_cell.angle_alpha   90.00
_cell.angle_beta   90.00
_cell.angle_gamma   90.00
#
_symmetry.space_group_name_H-M   'P 1'
#
loop_
_entity.id
_entity.type
_entity.pdbx_description
1 polymer ?
#
loop_
_entity_poly.entity_id
_entity_poly.type
_entity_poly.pdbx_seq_one_letter_code
_entity_poly.pdbx_strand_id
1 'polypeptide(L)'
;GGPGVDYDGTHSRNASSINYDMDDYAGVVVGMLKEFCDAQSLPHPHIFSESGRSLTAHHAMLVVQVTDVEKHNDEVPEISDKESLPETVQWLVDLLGPTDIEM
;
A
#
# COMPACT_ATOMS: atom_id res chain seq x y z
N GLY A 1 -21.16 10.07 8.10
CA GLY A 1 -19.75 9.59 8.07
C GLY A 1 -18.94 10.42 7.08
N GLY A 2 -17.78 9.96 6.59
CA GLY A 2 -17.01 10.67 5.56
C GLY A 2 -15.48 10.75 5.75
N PRO A 3 -14.95 10.83 6.98
CA PRO A 3 -13.50 10.82 7.20
C PRO A 3 -12.87 9.49 6.79
N GLY A 4 -11.89 9.58 5.91
CA GLY A 4 -11.11 8.44 5.44
C GLY A 4 -10.00 8.07 6.42
N VAL A 5 -9.22 7.08 6.01
CA VAL A 5 -8.07 6.56 6.75
C VAL A 5 -6.96 6.33 5.74
N ASP A 6 -5.74 6.74 6.08
CA ASP A 6 -4.57 6.45 5.27
C ASP A 6 -4.06 5.03 5.56
N TYR A 7 -4.41 4.07 4.70
CA TYR A 7 -4.02 2.66 4.89
C TYR A 7 -2.64 2.34 4.29
N ASP A 8 -2.21 3.06 3.27
CA ASP A 8 -0.93 2.83 2.58
C ASP A 8 0.19 3.80 3.03
N GLY A 9 -0.16 4.85 3.80
CA GLY A 9 0.79 5.80 4.36
C GLY A 9 1.30 6.84 3.35
N THR A 10 0.69 6.92 2.17
CA THR A 10 1.16 7.79 1.10
C THR A 10 0.64 9.23 1.18
N HIS A 11 -0.33 9.49 2.07
CA HIS A 11 -1.03 10.77 2.18
C HIS A 11 -1.49 11.31 0.83
N SER A 12 -2.13 10.46 0.02
CA SER A 12 -2.42 10.76 -1.39
C SER A 12 -3.90 10.60 -1.75
N ARG A 13 -4.26 11.06 -2.95
CA ARG A 13 -5.64 11.02 -3.46
C ARG A 13 -5.93 9.70 -4.17
N ASN A 14 -5.73 8.58 -3.47
CA ASN A 14 -6.02 7.25 -4.00
C ASN A 14 -7.14 6.56 -3.19
N ALA A 15 -7.57 5.37 -3.61
CA ALA A 15 -8.70 4.68 -3.00
C ALA A 15 -8.43 4.16 -1.57
N SER A 16 -7.17 3.97 -1.20
CA SER A 16 -6.69 3.44 0.08
C SER A 16 -6.00 4.50 0.94
N SER A 17 -6.05 5.77 0.55
CA SER A 17 -5.39 6.88 1.25
C SER A 17 -6.27 8.12 1.34
N ILE A 18 -5.81 9.12 2.07
CA ILE A 18 -6.40 10.47 2.17
C ILE A 18 -5.29 11.50 2.06
N ASN A 19 -5.61 12.68 1.53
CA ASN A 19 -4.66 13.79 1.36
C ASN A 19 -4.96 14.96 2.32
N TYR A 20 -5.51 14.66 3.48
CA TYR A 20 -5.92 15.62 4.49
C TYR A 20 -5.78 14.99 5.87
N ASP A 21 -5.55 15.81 6.88
CA ASP A 21 -5.57 15.37 8.27
C ASP A 21 -6.92 15.64 8.94
N MET A 22 -7.11 15.11 10.15
CA MET A 22 -8.37 15.29 10.89
C MET A 22 -8.68 16.77 11.16
N ASP A 23 -7.65 17.59 11.37
CA ASP A 23 -7.81 19.03 11.59
C ASP A 23 -8.24 19.75 10.30
N ASP A 24 -7.72 19.35 9.13
CA ASP A 24 -8.16 19.89 7.84
C ASP A 24 -9.63 19.57 7.59
N TYR A 25 -10.03 18.32 7.81
CA TYR A 25 -11.42 17.89 7.68
C TYR A 25 -12.34 18.69 8.60
N ALA A 26 -11.97 18.82 9.87
CA ALA A 26 -12.76 19.58 10.85
C ALA A 26 -12.83 21.06 10.48
N GLY A 27 -11.70 21.65 10.06
CA GLY A 27 -11.59 23.03 9.64
C GLY A 27 -12.50 23.36 8.45
N VAL A 28 -12.53 22.50 7.43
CA VAL A 28 -13.40 22.66 6.26
C VAL A 28 -14.88 22.60 6.67
N VAL A 29 -15.29 21.57 7.43
CA VAL A 29 -16.70 21.40 7.81
C VAL A 29 -17.19 22.55 8.70
N VAL A 30 -16.42 22.91 9.74
CA VAL A 30 -16.78 23.99 10.67
C VAL A 30 -16.74 25.34 9.95
N GLY A 31 -15.72 25.60 9.13
CA GLY A 31 -15.57 26.84 8.38
C GLY A 31 -16.75 27.09 7.45
N MET A 32 -17.11 26.10 6.62
CA MET A 32 -18.24 26.23 5.69
C MET A 32 -19.57 26.46 6.40
N LEU A 33 -19.84 25.73 7.50
CA LEU A 33 -21.06 25.92 8.28
C LEU A 33 -21.13 27.30 8.92
N LYS A 34 -20.02 27.76 9.49
CA LYS A 34 -19.93 29.10 10.08
C LYS A 34 -20.22 30.18 9.05
N GLU A 35 -19.54 30.15 7.90
CA GLU A 35 -19.71 31.13 6.83
C GLU A 35 -21.18 31.22 6.37
N PHE A 36 -21.82 30.07 6.19
CA PHE A 36 -23.23 30.01 5.81
C PHE A 36 -24.16 30.58 6.90
N CYS A 37 -23.98 30.16 8.16
CA CYS A 37 -24.80 30.64 9.26
C CYS A 37 -24.66 32.15 9.48
N ASP A 38 -23.43 32.67 9.44
CA ASP A 38 -23.14 34.11 9.60
C ASP A 38 -23.81 34.92 8.47
N ALA A 39 -23.69 34.46 7.22
CA ALA A 39 -24.29 35.13 6.06
C ALA A 39 -25.83 35.15 6.11
N GLN A 40 -26.44 34.13 6.69
CA GLN A 40 -27.90 34.01 6.83
C GLN A 40 -28.43 34.51 8.18
N SER A 41 -27.56 35.01 9.06
CA SER A 41 -27.92 35.39 10.44
C SER A 41 -28.63 34.27 11.22
N LEU A 42 -28.17 33.03 11.04
CA LEU A 42 -28.68 31.84 11.73
C LEU A 42 -27.79 31.51 12.95
N PRO A 43 -28.36 30.95 14.03
CA PRO A 43 -27.56 30.42 15.12
C PRO A 43 -26.70 29.25 14.64
N HIS A 44 -25.50 29.11 15.19
CA HIS A 44 -24.61 28.00 14.87
C HIS A 44 -25.16 26.69 15.44
N PRO A 45 -25.34 25.64 14.62
CA PRO A 45 -25.91 24.38 15.07
C PRO A 45 -24.88 23.51 15.80
N HIS A 46 -25.37 22.48 16.50
CA HIS A 46 -24.52 21.38 16.93
C HIS A 46 -24.11 20.50 15.74
N ILE A 47 -22.83 20.16 15.68
CA ILE A 47 -22.26 19.33 14.63
C ILE A 47 -22.07 17.91 15.16
N PHE A 48 -22.60 16.93 14.44
CA PHE A 48 -22.42 15.50 14.73
C PHE A 48 -21.73 14.82 13.55
N SER A 49 -20.86 13.87 13.83
CA SER A 49 -20.11 13.12 12.82
C SER A 49 -20.15 11.63 13.09
N GLU A 50 -20.52 10.85 12.07
CA GLU A 50 -20.61 9.38 12.16
C GLU A 50 -19.32 8.73 11.63
N SER A 51 -18.18 9.09 12.23
CA SER A 51 -16.84 8.72 11.74
C SER A 51 -16.39 7.32 12.18
N GLY A 52 -17.24 6.31 11.99
CA GLY A 52 -17.00 4.95 12.49
C GLY A 52 -15.66 4.37 12.03
N ARG A 53 -15.37 4.42 10.71
CA ARG A 53 -14.13 3.88 10.14
C ARG A 53 -12.88 4.55 10.73
N SER A 54 -12.88 5.87 10.86
CA SER A 54 -11.76 6.63 11.43
C SER A 54 -11.48 6.20 12.89
N LEU A 55 -12.53 5.94 13.67
CA LEU A 55 -12.40 5.47 15.05
C LEU A 55 -11.91 4.02 15.16
N THR A 56 -12.36 3.14 14.25
CA THR A 56 -12.13 1.69 14.38
C THR A 56 -11.06 1.13 13.44
N ALA A 57 -10.43 1.91 12.57
CA ALA A 57 -9.49 1.33 11.61
C ALA A 57 -8.24 0.73 12.28
N HIS A 58 -7.69 1.39 13.31
CA HIS A 58 -6.39 1.03 13.90
C HIS A 58 -6.48 0.24 15.21
N HIS A 59 -7.70 -0.03 15.72
CA HIS A 59 -7.87 -0.62 17.06
C HIS A 59 -7.61 -2.14 17.11
N ALA A 60 -7.43 -2.80 15.97
CA ALA A 60 -7.29 -4.25 15.88
C ALA A 60 -6.20 -4.64 14.89
N MET A 61 -5.51 -5.75 15.19
CA MET A 61 -4.47 -6.33 14.35
C MET A 61 -4.65 -7.85 14.27
N LEU A 62 -4.48 -8.41 13.07
CA LEU A 62 -4.43 -9.84 12.85
C LEU A 62 -2.97 -10.30 12.83
N VAL A 63 -2.62 -11.24 13.70
CA VAL A 63 -1.28 -11.83 13.78
C VAL A 63 -1.36 -13.31 13.44
N VAL A 64 -0.57 -13.74 12.45
CA VAL A 64 -0.49 -15.15 12.01
C VAL A 64 0.98 -15.52 11.80
N GLN A 65 1.32 -16.79 12.02
CA GLN A 65 2.66 -17.30 11.76
C GLN A 65 2.80 -17.74 10.30
N VAL A 66 3.97 -17.54 9.72
CA VAL A 66 4.35 -18.17 8.45
C VAL A 66 4.72 -19.62 8.73
N THR A 67 3.96 -20.57 8.17
CA THR A 67 4.17 -22.00 8.41
C THR A 67 5.21 -22.62 7.48
N ASP A 68 5.36 -22.09 6.28
CA ASP A 68 6.29 -22.57 5.26
C ASP A 68 6.64 -21.46 4.27
N VAL A 69 7.77 -21.58 3.58
CA VAL A 69 8.23 -20.63 2.54
C VAL A 69 8.88 -21.38 1.39
N GLU A 70 8.31 -21.24 0.19
CA GLU A 70 8.98 -21.63 -1.05
C GLU A 70 9.98 -20.57 -1.46
N LYS A 71 11.25 -20.96 -1.65
CA LYS A 71 12.32 -20.10 -2.14
C LYS A 71 12.94 -20.72 -3.38
N HIS A 72 13.38 -19.88 -4.31
CA HIS A 72 14.18 -20.37 -5.41
C HIS A 72 15.46 -21.01 -4.87
N ASN A 73 15.87 -22.13 -5.47
CA ASN A 73 17.20 -22.67 -5.18
C ASN A 73 18.20 -21.88 -6.02
N ASP A 74 18.92 -20.96 -5.36
CA ASP A 74 19.96 -20.15 -6.00
C ASP A 74 21.28 -20.93 -6.22
N GLU A 75 21.32 -22.23 -5.84
CA GLU A 75 22.46 -23.09 -6.14
C GLU A 75 22.58 -23.29 -7.66
N VAL A 76 23.72 -22.87 -8.21
CA VAL A 76 24.07 -23.17 -9.60
C VAL A 76 24.19 -24.68 -9.75
N PRO A 77 23.49 -25.31 -10.70
CA PRO A 77 23.54 -26.75 -10.87
C PRO A 77 24.95 -27.21 -11.21
N GLU A 78 25.46 -28.22 -10.49
CA GLU A 78 26.72 -28.86 -10.84
C GLU A 78 26.54 -29.70 -12.10
N ILE A 79 27.19 -29.28 -13.20
CA ILE A 79 27.13 -29.95 -14.50
C ILE A 79 28.48 -30.61 -14.77
N SER A 80 28.55 -31.93 -14.58
CA SER A 80 29.80 -32.70 -14.67
C SER A 80 30.26 -32.96 -16.11
N ASP A 81 29.34 -33.12 -17.06
CA ASP A 81 29.63 -33.37 -18.47
C ASP A 81 28.60 -32.69 -19.37
N LYS A 82 28.93 -31.48 -19.82
CA LYS A 82 28.08 -30.67 -20.70
C LYS A 82 27.84 -31.36 -22.05
N GLU A 83 28.85 -32.01 -22.61
CA GLU A 83 28.79 -32.56 -23.97
C GLU A 83 27.87 -33.78 -24.07
N SER A 84 27.64 -34.47 -22.94
CA SER A 84 26.68 -35.57 -22.83
C SER A 84 25.20 -35.14 -22.86
N LEU A 85 24.90 -33.86 -22.68
CA LEU A 85 23.53 -33.34 -22.58
C LEU A 85 22.92 -33.04 -23.95
N PRO A 86 21.58 -33.01 -24.09
CA PRO A 86 20.93 -32.54 -25.32
C PRO A 86 21.33 -31.11 -25.68
N GLU A 87 21.42 -30.80 -26.97
CA GLU A 87 21.86 -29.49 -27.50
C GLU A 87 21.15 -28.29 -26.85
N THR A 88 19.83 -28.38 -26.66
CA THR A 88 19.04 -27.32 -26.02
C THR A 88 19.45 -27.07 -24.57
N VAL A 89 19.84 -28.11 -23.83
CA VAL A 89 20.31 -27.98 -22.44
C VAL A 89 21.72 -27.38 -22.41
N GLN A 90 22.57 -27.76 -23.37
CA GLN A 90 23.90 -27.16 -23.50
C GLN A 90 23.84 -25.64 -23.70
N TRP A 91 22.90 -25.14 -24.51
CA TRP A 91 22.68 -23.70 -24.68
C TRP A 91 22.27 -22.99 -23.38
N LEU A 92 21.41 -23.61 -22.57
CA LEU A 92 21.02 -23.08 -21.26
C LEU A 92 22.22 -23.03 -20.29
N VAL A 93 23.13 -24.01 -20.37
CA VAL A 93 24.37 -24.00 -19.58
C VAL A 93 25.31 -22.87 -20.01
N ASP A 94 25.39 -22.57 -21.31
CA ASP A 94 26.20 -21.45 -21.81
C ASP A 94 25.68 -20.09 -21.32
N LEU A 95 24.37 -19.97 -21.12
CA LEU A 95 23.72 -18.79 -20.52
C LEU A 95 24.00 -18.63 -19.01
N LEU A 96 24.50 -19.68 -18.32
CA LEU A 96 24.90 -19.60 -16.90
C LEU A 96 26.33 -19.04 -16.72
N GLY A 97 27.12 -18.92 -17.79
CA GLY A 97 28.46 -18.32 -17.76
C GLY A 97 28.42 -16.80 -17.51
N PRO A 98 29.58 -16.11 -17.44
CA PRO A 98 29.61 -14.65 -17.31
C PRO A 98 28.95 -14.00 -18.53
N THR A 99 27.67 -13.65 -18.40
CA THR A 99 27.02 -12.66 -19.26
C THR A 99 27.52 -11.29 -18.83
N ASP A 100 28.29 -10.64 -19.69
CA ASP A 100 28.50 -9.20 -19.60
C ASP A 100 27.12 -8.54 -19.63
N ILE A 101 26.70 -7.96 -18.51
CA ILE A 101 25.45 -7.20 -18.41
C ILE A 101 25.62 -5.81 -19.05
N GLU A 102 26.83 -5.46 -19.49
CA GLU A 102 27.20 -4.19 -20.13
C GLU A 102 27.63 -4.31 -21.62
N MET A 103 26.98 -5.18 -22.40
CA MET A 103 26.89 -5.01 -23.86
C MET A 103 25.45 -4.95 -24.34
#